data_AF-Q2RWT0-F1
#
_entry.id   AF-Q2RWT0-F1
#
_cell.length_a   1.000
_cell.length_b   1.000
_cell.length_c   1.000
_cell.angle_alpha   90.00
_cell.angle_beta   90.00
_cell.angle_gamma   90.00
#
_symmetry.space_group_name_H-M   'P 1'
#
loop_
_entity.id
_entity.type
_entity.pdbx_description
1 polymer ?
#
loop_
_entity_poly.entity_id
_entity_poly.type
_entity_poly.pdbx_seq_one_letter_code
_entity_poly.pdbx_strand_id
1 'polypeptide(L)'
;MTVATLRDALRAAGRPGPRFEGVAGRERAAAPSIDGQADGDDLAASMTAAQFSRHLAQVIEDQTRRALDRYVGDVGAGEIIDMARNLGQLKARYIGQSLAVATNRQPPSRADAQEMRWMREQIEELELAFETIQRAIASEMIPIRDSRNAPQPGAPGVLRGVPDWPAWNDRA
;
A
#
# COMPACT_ATOMS: atom_id res chain seq x y z
N MET A 1 22.80 46.71 33.45
CA MET A 1 23.38 46.41 32.12
C MET A 1 22.53 45.29 31.54
N THR A 2 21.45 45.56 30.78
CA THR A 2 21.37 45.66 29.29
C THR A 2 22.11 44.52 28.59
N VAL A 3 21.54 43.71 27.69
CA VAL A 3 20.82 44.00 26.42
C VAL A 3 19.97 42.73 26.08
N ALA A 4 18.69 42.80 25.68
CA ALA A 4 18.19 42.66 24.29
C ALA A 4 18.99 41.62 23.43
N THR A 5 18.45 40.71 22.63
CA THR A 5 17.28 40.72 21.74
C THR A 5 17.20 39.32 21.11
N LEU A 6 16.10 38.58 21.29
CA LEU A 6 15.81 37.38 20.47
C LEU A 6 14.62 37.59 19.52
N ARG A 7 14.14 38.84 19.45
CA ARG A 7 13.00 39.27 18.62
C ARG A 7 13.41 39.79 17.23
N ASP A 8 14.70 39.96 16.97
CA ASP A 8 15.22 40.54 15.72
C ASP A 8 15.59 39.50 14.65
N ALA A 9 15.56 38.20 14.95
CA ALA A 9 15.92 37.15 13.99
C ALA A 9 14.78 36.75 13.03
N LEU A 10 13.55 37.25 13.24
CA LEU A 10 12.35 36.82 12.50
C LEU A 10 11.78 37.87 11.51
N ARG A 11 12.57 38.90 11.17
CA ARG A 11 12.12 39.99 10.26
C ARG A 11 12.87 40.07 8.92
N ALA A 12 13.67 39.07 8.56
CA ALA A 12 14.60 39.15 7.42
C ALA A 12 14.30 38.19 6.25
N ALA A 13 13.04 37.78 6.01
CA ALA A 13 12.68 36.93 4.86
C ALA A 13 11.51 37.48 4.01
N GLY A 14 11.33 38.80 3.99
CA GLY A 14 10.50 39.47 2.99
C GLY A 14 11.29 39.69 1.70
N ARG A 15 11.18 38.77 0.73
CA ARG A 15 11.63 39.01 -0.65
C ARG A 15 10.43 38.92 -1.61
N PRO A 16 9.99 40.04 -2.22
CA PRO A 16 9.01 40.02 -3.30
C PRO A 16 9.65 39.56 -4.62
N GLY A 17 9.07 38.54 -5.25
CA GLY A 17 9.44 38.05 -6.58
C GLY A 17 8.78 38.88 -7.71
N PRO A 18 9.34 38.83 -8.93
CA PRO A 18 9.10 39.84 -9.97
C PRO A 18 7.79 39.67 -10.74
N ARG A 19 7.31 40.83 -11.19
CA ARG A 19 6.16 41.13 -12.03
C ARG A 19 6.48 40.77 -13.48
N PHE A 20 5.71 39.88 -14.12
CA PHE A 20 5.79 39.65 -15.56
C PHE A 20 4.79 40.54 -16.29
N GLU A 21 5.32 41.55 -16.98
CA GLU A 21 4.64 42.33 -18.02
C GLU A 21 4.73 41.61 -19.38
N GLY A 22 3.72 41.86 -20.20
CA GLY A 22 3.35 41.05 -21.36
C GLY A 22 4.24 41.15 -22.59
N VAL A 23 4.04 40.17 -23.47
CA VAL A 23 4.44 40.23 -24.88
C VAL A 23 3.19 39.98 -25.71
N ALA A 24 2.78 41.01 -26.45
CA ALA A 24 1.77 40.93 -27.47
C ALA A 24 2.36 40.35 -28.77
N GLY A 25 1.52 39.57 -29.48
CA GLY A 25 1.52 39.51 -30.94
C GLY A 25 2.08 38.23 -31.58
N ARG A 26 1.19 37.39 -32.11
CA ARG A 26 1.24 36.98 -33.53
C ARG A 26 -0.09 36.41 -34.02
N GLU A 27 -0.49 36.92 -35.18
CA GLU A 27 -1.69 36.57 -35.94
C GLU A 27 -1.63 35.18 -36.61
N ARG A 28 -2.84 34.64 -36.84
CA ARG A 28 -3.32 33.77 -37.94
C ARG A 28 -2.71 32.39 -38.19
N ALA A 29 -3.56 31.36 -38.08
CA ALA A 29 -3.84 30.44 -39.20
C ALA A 29 -5.19 29.73 -38.98
N ALA A 30 -5.94 29.55 -40.07
CA ALA A 30 -7.25 28.93 -40.13
C ALA A 30 -7.21 27.39 -40.03
N ALA A 31 -8.40 26.82 -39.78
CA ALA A 31 -8.78 25.44 -39.48
C ALA A 31 -8.19 24.31 -40.37
N PRO A 32 -8.30 23.04 -39.92
CA PRO A 32 -9.48 22.29 -40.36
C PRO A 32 -10.20 21.56 -39.23
N SER A 33 -11.53 21.55 -39.33
CA SER A 33 -12.44 20.70 -38.56
C SER A 33 -12.10 19.23 -38.81
N ILE A 34 -11.83 18.49 -37.74
CA ILE A 34 -11.90 17.03 -37.74
C ILE A 34 -13.14 16.68 -36.92
N ASP A 35 -14.23 16.45 -37.64
CA ASP A 35 -15.36 15.67 -37.13
C ASP A 35 -14.87 14.26 -36.83
N GLY A 36 -15.04 13.81 -35.60
CA GLY A 36 -14.84 12.42 -35.23
C GLY A 36 -14.35 12.22 -33.80
N GLN A 37 -15.25 11.73 -32.95
CA GLN A 37 -15.00 11.10 -31.65
C GLN A 37 -14.78 12.02 -30.45
N ALA A 38 -15.81 12.81 -30.11
CA ALA A 38 -15.94 13.43 -28.78
C ALA A 38 -17.18 12.86 -28.05
N ASP A 39 -17.15 11.57 -27.73
CA ASP A 39 -18.20 10.96 -26.87
C ASP A 39 -17.64 10.43 -25.53
N GLY A 40 -16.40 10.80 -25.18
CA GLY A 40 -15.74 10.38 -23.93
C GLY A 40 -15.34 11.50 -22.97
N ASP A 41 -15.19 12.75 -23.46
CA ASP A 41 -14.64 13.86 -22.67
C ASP A 41 -15.70 14.77 -22.02
N ASP A 42 -16.97 14.70 -22.44
CA ASP A 42 -18.02 15.62 -21.97
C ASP A 42 -18.62 15.25 -20.60
N LEU A 43 -18.36 14.05 -20.06
CA LEU A 43 -18.76 13.69 -18.69
C LEU A 43 -17.87 14.33 -17.61
N ALA A 44 -16.69 14.82 -17.98
CA ALA A 44 -15.81 15.58 -17.10
C ALA A 44 -16.22 17.06 -16.99
N ALA A 45 -17.17 17.52 -17.80
CA ALA A 45 -17.64 18.90 -17.81
C ALA A 45 -18.59 19.18 -16.62
N SER A 46 -17.97 19.55 -15.49
CA SER A 46 -18.57 20.07 -14.25
C SER A 46 -19.15 19.06 -13.25
N MET A 47 -18.45 17.96 -12.99
CA MET A 47 -18.65 17.27 -11.72
C MET A 47 -18.20 18.18 -10.57
N THR A 48 -19.07 18.35 -9.56
CA THR A 48 -18.64 18.95 -8.29
C THR A 48 -17.51 18.12 -7.67
N ALA A 49 -16.63 18.73 -6.88
CA ALA A 49 -15.52 18.00 -6.23
C ALA A 49 -16.01 16.74 -5.48
N ALA A 50 -17.17 16.83 -4.81
CA ALA A 50 -17.78 15.70 -4.12
C ALA A 50 -18.31 14.58 -5.05
N GLN A 51 -18.74 14.92 -6.27
CA GLN A 51 -19.12 13.92 -7.27
C GLN A 51 -17.88 13.26 -7.87
N PHE A 52 -16.84 14.05 -8.18
CA PHE A 52 -15.57 13.52 -8.67
C PHE A 52 -14.91 12.58 -7.66
N SER A 53 -14.84 12.95 -6.37
CA SER A 53 -14.31 12.07 -5.32
C SER A 53 -15.07 10.75 -5.19
N ARG A 54 -16.41 10.78 -5.31
CA ARG A 54 -17.23 9.56 -5.31
C ARG A 54 -16.97 8.70 -6.53
N HIS A 55 -16.87 9.30 -7.70
CA HIS A 55 -16.52 8.59 -8.93
C HIS A 55 -15.13 7.95 -8.85
N LEU A 56 -14.12 8.69 -8.38
CA LEU A 56 -12.78 8.14 -8.15
C LEU A 56 -12.79 6.98 -7.16
N ALA A 57 -13.54 7.09 -6.04
CA ALA A 57 -13.65 6.00 -5.08
C ALA A 57 -14.22 4.74 -5.74
N GLN A 58 -15.25 4.87 -6.57
CA GLN A 58 -15.83 3.75 -7.31
C GLN A 58 -14.86 3.15 -8.33
N VAL A 59 -14.15 3.99 -9.11
CA VAL A 59 -13.13 3.52 -10.06
C VAL A 59 -12.01 2.77 -9.34
N ILE A 60 -11.54 3.29 -8.21
CA ILE A 60 -10.52 2.64 -7.39
C ILE A 60 -11.04 1.28 -6.90
N GLU A 61 -12.26 1.22 -6.37
CA GLU A 61 -12.86 -0.01 -5.89
C GLU A 61 -12.94 -1.09 -6.99
N ASP A 62 -13.42 -0.70 -8.18
CA ASP A 62 -13.53 -1.61 -9.32
C ASP A 62 -12.16 -2.12 -9.79
N GLN A 63 -11.14 -1.26 -9.81
CA GLN A 63 -9.77 -1.66 -10.18
C GLN A 63 -9.14 -2.55 -9.10
N THR A 64 -9.37 -2.24 -7.82
CA THR A 64 -8.91 -3.07 -6.71
C THR A 64 -9.54 -4.46 -6.77
N ARG A 65 -10.85 -4.56 -7.01
CA ARG A 65 -11.53 -5.86 -7.16
C ARG A 65 -10.94 -6.70 -8.29
N ARG A 66 -10.68 -6.09 -9.45
CA ARG A 66 -10.02 -6.77 -10.59
C ARG A 66 -8.58 -7.19 -10.28
N ALA A 67 -7.85 -6.37 -9.53
CA ALA A 67 -6.49 -6.71 -9.12
C ALA A 67 -6.50 -7.88 -8.11
N LEU A 68 -7.40 -7.88 -7.14
CA LEU A 68 -7.55 -8.97 -6.17
C LEU A 68 -7.89 -10.29 -6.86
N ASP A 69 -8.85 -10.28 -7.79
CA ASP A 69 -9.20 -11.46 -8.58
C ASP A 69 -8.00 -12.01 -9.37
N ARG A 70 -7.17 -11.13 -9.94
CA ARG A 70 -5.98 -11.51 -10.71
C ARG A 70 -4.82 -12.05 -9.86
N TYR A 71 -4.53 -11.41 -8.74
CA TYR A 71 -3.28 -11.65 -7.99
C TYR A 71 -3.46 -12.50 -6.74
N VAL A 72 -4.65 -12.46 -6.13
CA VAL A 72 -4.94 -13.17 -4.89
C VAL A 72 -5.79 -14.41 -5.16
N GLY A 73 -6.76 -14.32 -6.09
CA GLY A 73 -7.70 -15.40 -6.37
C GLY A 73 -8.56 -15.76 -5.16
N ASP A 74 -8.98 -17.02 -5.06
CA ASP A 74 -9.75 -17.54 -3.93
C ASP A 74 -8.85 -17.74 -2.70
N VAL A 75 -9.11 -17.00 -1.62
CA VAL A 75 -8.38 -17.19 -0.36
C VAL A 75 -9.03 -18.31 0.46
N GLY A 76 -8.24 -19.32 0.80
CA GLY A 76 -8.69 -20.39 1.69
C GLY A 76 -8.78 -19.92 3.14
N ALA A 77 -9.84 -20.33 3.85
CA ALA A 77 -9.95 -20.04 5.29
C ALA A 77 -8.73 -20.54 6.10
N GLY A 78 -8.11 -21.64 5.66
CA GLY A 78 -6.88 -22.17 6.27
C GLY A 78 -5.68 -21.21 6.14
N GLU A 79 -5.53 -20.54 5.00
CA GLU A 79 -4.41 -19.62 4.75
C GLU A 79 -4.47 -18.40 5.66
N ILE A 80 -5.69 -17.89 5.91
CA ILE A 80 -5.93 -16.79 6.84
C ILE A 80 -5.59 -17.21 8.28
N ILE A 81 -5.96 -18.43 8.66
CA ILE A 81 -5.64 -18.99 9.99
C ILE A 81 -4.13 -19.17 10.14
N ASP A 82 -3.45 -19.67 9.11
CA ASP A 82 -2.00 -19.85 9.11
C ASP A 82 -1.27 -18.51 9.19
N MET A 83 -1.74 -17.49 8.48
CA MET A 83 -1.23 -16.12 8.59
C MET A 83 -1.39 -15.57 10.01
N ALA A 84 -2.58 -15.73 10.61
CA ALA A 84 -2.84 -15.30 11.98
C ALA A 84 -1.94 -16.03 12.99
N ARG A 85 -1.70 -17.33 12.78
CA ARG A 85 -0.80 -18.14 13.60
C ARG A 85 0.64 -17.66 13.48
N ASN A 86 1.12 -17.39 12.27
CA ASN A 86 2.46 -16.89 12.02
C ASN A 86 2.68 -15.52 12.69
N LEU A 87 1.71 -14.61 12.55
CA LEU A 87 1.73 -13.32 13.23
C LEU A 87 1.77 -13.46 14.75
N GLY A 88 0.96 -14.36 15.31
CA GLY A 88 0.95 -14.65 16.74
C GLY A 88 2.29 -15.19 17.25
N GLN A 89 2.91 -16.11 16.50
CA GLN A 89 4.23 -16.65 16.84
C GLN A 89 5.32 -15.57 16.80
N LEU A 90 5.30 -14.69 15.79
CA LEU A 90 6.29 -13.62 15.66
C LEU A 90 6.16 -12.62 16.81
N LYS A 91 4.94 -12.20 17.16
CA LYS A 91 4.68 -11.35 18.34
C LYS A 91 5.16 -12.00 19.63
N ALA A 92 4.89 -13.29 19.83
CA ALA A 92 5.32 -14.01 21.03
C ALA A 92 6.86 -14.04 21.15
N ARG A 93 7.57 -14.29 20.04
CA ARG A 93 9.04 -14.24 20.00
C ARG A 93 9.57 -12.84 20.32
N TYR A 94 9.02 -11.82 19.68
CA TYR A 94 9.39 -10.43 19.92
C TYR A 94 9.20 -10.02 21.39
N ILE A 95 8.07 -10.36 22.00
CA ILE A 95 7.80 -10.09 23.42
C ILE A 95 8.78 -10.84 24.31
N GLY A 96 9.04 -12.13 24.02
CA GLY A 96 10.01 -12.93 24.75
C GLY A 96 11.41 -12.33 24.73
N GLN A 97 11.90 -11.91 23.56
CA GLN A 97 13.22 -11.27 23.42
C GLN A 97 13.25 -9.89 24.07
N SER A 98 12.18 -9.11 23.94
CA SER A 98 12.05 -7.80 24.61
C SER A 98 12.16 -7.95 26.12
N LEU A 99 11.50 -8.96 26.70
CA LEU A 99 11.57 -9.25 28.12
C LEU A 99 12.96 -9.73 28.53
N ALA A 100 13.57 -10.62 27.74
CA ALA A 100 14.93 -11.09 27.99
C ALA A 100 15.94 -9.92 28.03
N VAL A 101 15.87 -9.01 27.05
CA VAL A 101 16.70 -7.80 27.01
C VAL A 101 16.42 -6.89 28.21
N ALA A 102 15.16 -6.68 28.59
CA ALA A 102 14.80 -5.83 29.72
C ALA A 102 15.26 -6.39 31.08
N THR A 103 15.30 -7.72 31.22
CA THR A 103 15.78 -8.39 32.45
C THR A 103 17.30 -8.46 32.53
N ASN A 104 17.99 -8.32 31.39
CA ASN A 104 19.44 -8.33 31.36
C ASN A 104 19.97 -6.97 31.87
N ARG A 105 20.90 -6.99 32.84
CA ARG A 105 21.48 -5.74 33.41
C ARG A 105 22.48 -5.07 32.47
N GLN A 106 22.77 -5.68 31.34
CA GLN A 106 23.65 -5.17 30.31
C GLN A 106 22.83 -4.55 29.18
N PRO A 107 23.33 -3.49 28.53
CA PRO A 107 22.69 -2.96 27.34
C PRO A 107 22.59 -4.04 26.25
N PRO A 108 21.50 -4.04 25.44
CA PRO A 108 21.34 -5.01 24.36
C PRO A 108 22.51 -4.93 23.38
N SER A 109 22.92 -6.08 22.86
CA SER A 109 23.93 -6.10 21.80
C SER A 109 23.37 -5.46 20.53
N ARG A 110 24.25 -5.05 19.63
CA ARG A 110 23.83 -4.52 18.31
C ARG A 110 23.03 -5.57 17.52
N ALA A 111 23.36 -6.85 17.67
CA ALA A 111 22.64 -7.95 17.04
C ALA A 111 21.21 -8.05 17.58
N ASP A 112 21.04 -8.03 18.92
CA ASP A 112 19.71 -8.06 19.54
C ASP A 112 18.85 -6.87 19.10
N ALA A 113 19.43 -5.67 19.09
CA ALA A 113 18.71 -4.47 18.67
C ALA A 113 18.28 -4.53 17.19
N GLN A 114 19.09 -5.14 16.32
CA GLN A 114 18.78 -5.31 14.91
C GLN A 114 17.70 -6.37 14.70
N GLU A 115 17.79 -7.51 15.39
CA GLU A 115 16.79 -8.58 15.33
C GLU A 115 15.43 -8.09 15.84
N MET A 116 15.41 -7.38 16.97
CA MET A 116 14.19 -6.78 17.51
C MET A 116 13.56 -5.75 16.56
N ARG A 117 14.37 -4.98 15.84
CA ARG A 117 13.88 -4.03 14.82
C ARG A 117 13.29 -4.78 13.63
N TRP A 118 14.01 -5.77 13.11
CA TRP A 118 13.52 -6.60 12.01
C TRP A 118 12.20 -7.28 12.36
N MET A 119 12.09 -7.88 13.56
CA MET A 119 10.83 -8.50 14.00
C MET A 119 9.69 -7.48 14.08
N ARG A 120 9.95 -6.26 14.58
CA ARG A 120 8.94 -5.21 14.65
C ARG A 120 8.43 -4.82 13.27
N GLU A 121 9.33 -4.57 12.32
CA GLU A 121 8.98 -4.23 10.94
C GLU A 121 8.15 -5.36 10.30
N GLN A 122 8.55 -6.62 10.50
CA GLN A 122 7.79 -7.76 10.00
C GLN A 122 6.40 -7.91 10.65
N ILE A 123 6.27 -7.61 11.94
CA ILE A 123 4.98 -7.61 12.64
C ILE A 123 4.08 -6.53 12.05
N GLU A 124 4.57 -5.31 11.90
CA GLU A 124 3.81 -4.16 11.38
C GLU A 124 3.27 -4.46 9.97
N GLU A 125 4.09 -5.02 9.08
CA GLU A 125 3.63 -5.33 7.73
C GLU A 125 2.67 -6.51 7.66
N LEU A 126 2.87 -7.54 8.49
CA LEU A 126 1.93 -8.65 8.56
C LEU A 126 0.59 -8.23 9.19
N GLU A 127 0.60 -7.33 10.16
CA GLU A 127 -0.63 -6.75 10.73
C GLU A 127 -1.39 -5.95 9.69
N LEU A 128 -0.71 -5.07 8.95
CA LEU A 128 -1.32 -4.26 7.91
C LEU A 128 -1.89 -5.14 6.79
N ALA A 129 -1.15 -6.16 6.37
CA ALA A 129 -1.61 -7.12 5.36
C ALA A 129 -2.83 -7.90 5.86
N PHE A 130 -2.80 -8.40 7.10
CA PHE A 130 -3.91 -9.15 7.69
C PHE A 130 -5.16 -8.29 7.84
N GLU A 131 -5.03 -7.04 8.29
CA GLU A 131 -6.14 -6.09 8.38
C GLU A 131 -6.71 -5.76 6.99
N THR A 132 -5.84 -5.61 5.99
CA THR A 132 -6.27 -5.37 4.61
C THR A 132 -7.07 -6.55 4.06
N ILE A 133 -6.63 -7.78 4.33
CA ILE A 133 -7.35 -9.00 3.95
C ILE A 133 -8.70 -9.06 4.67
N GLN A 134 -8.74 -8.79 5.98
CA GLN A 134 -10.00 -8.76 6.73
C GLN A 134 -10.99 -7.72 6.18
N ARG A 135 -10.52 -6.53 5.84
CA ARG A 135 -11.35 -5.47 5.24
C ARG A 135 -11.86 -5.88 3.86
N ALA A 136 -11.02 -6.49 3.04
CA ALA A 136 -11.41 -6.97 1.72
C ALA A 136 -12.46 -8.09 1.81
N ILE A 137 -12.31 -9.01 2.76
CA ILE A 137 -13.31 -10.05 3.08
C ILE A 137 -14.62 -9.42 3.56
N ALA A 138 -14.55 -8.51 4.52
CA ALA A 138 -15.73 -7.85 5.09
C ALA A 138 -16.50 -7.00 4.06
N SER A 139 -15.80 -6.54 3.01
CA SER A 139 -16.37 -5.80 1.89
C SER A 139 -16.76 -6.71 0.72
N GLU A 140 -16.75 -8.03 0.91
CA GLU A 140 -17.07 -9.05 -0.11
C GLU A 140 -16.22 -8.95 -1.40
N MET A 141 -15.05 -8.31 -1.33
CA MET A 141 -14.13 -8.17 -2.46
C MET A 141 -13.32 -9.45 -2.73
N ILE A 142 -13.21 -10.32 -1.72
CA ILE A 142 -12.50 -11.60 -1.78
C ILE A 142 -13.46 -12.70 -1.34
N PRO A 143 -13.76 -13.69 -2.21
CA PRO A 143 -14.50 -14.87 -1.79
C PRO A 143 -13.64 -15.75 -0.88
N ILE A 144 -14.20 -16.23 0.23
CA ILE A 144 -13.54 -17.22 1.09
C ILE A 144 -13.96 -18.61 0.62
N ARG A 145 -12.98 -19.45 0.29
CA ARG A 145 -13.25 -20.86 0.00
C ARG A 145 -13.54 -21.62 1.30
N ASP A 146 -14.73 -22.21 1.36
CA ASP A 146 -15.17 -23.00 2.50
C ASP A 146 -14.30 -24.27 2.63
N SER A 147 -13.70 -24.49 3.80
CA SER A 147 -12.74 -25.59 4.03
C SER A 147 -13.38 -26.99 3.93
N ARG A 148 -14.71 -27.06 3.96
CA ARG A 148 -15.49 -28.30 3.74
C ARG A 148 -15.50 -28.76 2.29
N ASN A 149 -15.15 -27.90 1.34
CA ASN A 149 -15.18 -28.19 -0.11
C ASN A 149 -13.79 -28.15 -0.76
N ALA A 150 -12.73 -28.09 0.06
CA ALA A 150 -11.37 -28.20 -0.45
C ALA A 150 -11.09 -29.66 -0.86
N PRO A 151 -10.59 -29.91 -2.09
CA PRO A 151 -10.14 -31.26 -2.46
C PRO A 151 -9.06 -31.69 -1.46
N GLN A 152 -9.27 -32.84 -0.81
CA GLN A 152 -8.30 -33.37 0.14
C GLN A 152 -6.93 -33.50 -0.56
N PRO A 153 -5.83 -33.00 0.04
CA PRO A 153 -4.49 -33.25 -0.46
C PRO A 153 -4.16 -34.72 -0.17
N GLY A 154 -4.58 -35.60 -1.08
CA GLY A 154 -4.46 -37.04 -0.92
C GLY A 154 -5.03 -37.89 -2.05
N ALA A 155 -5.67 -37.32 -3.08
CA ALA A 155 -6.02 -38.08 -4.27
C ALA A 155 -4.81 -38.16 -5.22
N PRO A 156 -4.22 -39.36 -5.45
CA PRO A 156 -3.17 -39.51 -6.45
C PRO A 156 -3.81 -39.40 -7.85
N GLY A 157 -3.67 -38.24 -8.48
CA GLY A 157 -4.09 -38.09 -9.86
C GLY A 157 -4.14 -36.64 -10.33
N VAL A 158 -3.26 -36.34 -11.29
CA VAL A 158 -3.29 -35.20 -12.21
C VAL A 158 -2.64 -33.90 -11.69
N LEU A 159 -1.30 -33.87 -11.77
CA LEU A 159 -0.53 -32.64 -11.88
C LEU A 159 -0.93 -31.92 -13.18
N ARG A 160 -1.83 -30.94 -13.10
CA ARG A 160 -2.06 -29.97 -14.19
C ARG A 160 -1.16 -28.76 -13.98
N GLY A 161 -0.06 -28.73 -14.73
CA GLY A 161 0.56 -27.52 -15.28
C GLY A 161 0.79 -26.34 -14.34
N VAL A 162 1.64 -26.51 -13.32
CA VAL A 162 2.35 -25.36 -12.71
C VAL A 162 3.50 -24.99 -13.65
N PRO A 163 3.61 -23.74 -14.13
CA PRO A 163 4.79 -23.29 -14.84
C PRO A 163 6.00 -23.36 -13.92
N ASP A 164 7.06 -24.00 -14.40
CA ASP A 164 8.34 -24.16 -13.72
C ASP A 164 8.95 -22.78 -13.45
N TRP A 165 8.76 -22.24 -12.24
CA TRP A 165 9.41 -21.00 -11.82
C TRP A 165 10.87 -21.30 -11.50
N PRO A 166 11.84 -20.56 -12.09
CA PRO A 166 13.25 -20.84 -11.85
C PRO A 166 13.60 -20.56 -10.38
N ALA A 167 14.25 -21.54 -9.76
CA ALA A 167 14.81 -21.43 -8.41
C ALA A 167 15.88 -20.32 -8.39
N TRP A 168 15.54 -19.17 -7.81
CA TRP A 168 16.53 -18.18 -7.40
C TRP A 168 17.13 -18.64 -6.08
N ASN A 169 18.01 -19.63 -6.15
CA ASN A 169 18.92 -19.91 -5.04
C ASN A 169 20.21 -20.49 -5.60
N ASP A 170 21.10 -19.58 -5.97
CA ASP A 170 22.55 -19.79 -5.96
C ASP A 170 23.24 -18.44 -6.14
N ARG A 171 23.71 -17.87 -5.01
CA ARG A 171 25.14 -17.55 -4.85
C ARG A 171 25.43 -17.10 -3.43
N ALA A 172 26.42 -17.82 -2.89
CA ALA A 172 27.23 -17.54 -1.72
C ALA A 172 27.99 -16.21 -1.81
#